data_AF-A0A6G1S7Q2-F1
#
_entry.id   AF-A0A6G1S7Q2-F1
#
_cell.length_a   1.000
_cell.length_b   1.000
_cell.length_c   1.000
_cell.angle_alpha   90.00
_cell.angle_beta   90.00
_cell.angle_gamma   90.00
#
_symmetry.space_group_name_H-M   'P 1'
#
loop_
_entity.id
_entity.type
_entity.pdbx_description
1 polymer ?
#
loop_
_entity_poly.entity_id
_entity_poly.type
_entity_poly.pdbx_seq_one_letter_code
_entity_poly.pdbx_strand_id
1 'polypeptide(L)'
;QVRLVRELEKKFGGRHVLFLAKRRILSKPMRGSKHRPLKQKRPRSRTLTAVHDCWLDEMVFPAEVVGRRIRVKLDGKRVHKIHLDKSQQTNVEHKIDTFAS
;
A
#
# COMPACT_ATOMS: atom_id res chain seq x y z
N GLN A 1 -12.18 -3.70 -12.68
CA GLN A 1 -12.20 -3.74 -11.20
C GLN A 1 -13.27 -2.82 -10.59
N VAL A 2 -13.43 -1.56 -11.04
CA VAL A 2 -14.42 -0.60 -10.45
C VAL A 2 -15.86 -1.13 -10.38
N ARG A 3 -16.36 -1.78 -11.45
CA ARG A 3 -17.73 -2.36 -11.46
C ARG A 3 -17.93 -3.40 -10.36
N LEU A 4 -16.98 -4.32 -10.21
CA LEU A 4 -17.03 -5.38 -9.20
C LEU A 4 -17.03 -4.80 -7.78
N VAL A 5 -16.18 -3.80 -7.52
CA VAL A 5 -16.17 -3.11 -6.23
C VAL A 5 -17.55 -2.54 -5.90
N ARG A 6 -18.16 -1.80 -6.83
CA ARG A 6 -19.50 -1.22 -6.61
C ARG A 6 -20.58 -2.29 -6.34
N GLU A 7 -20.55 -3.40 -7.06
CA GLU A 7 -21.48 -4.51 -6.84
C GLU A 7 -21.31 -5.15 -5.46
N LEU A 8 -20.06 -5.32 -5.01
CA LEU A 8 -19.78 -5.85 -3.68
C LEU A 8 -20.16 -4.85 -2.58
N GLU A 9 -19.82 -3.58 -2.72
CA GLU A 9 -20.20 -2.54 -1.76
C GLU A 9 -21.72 -2.46 -1.62
N LYS A 10 -22.47 -2.58 -2.73
CA LYS A 10 -23.94 -2.67 -2.69
C LYS A 10 -24.43 -3.89 -1.91
N LYS A 11 -23.79 -5.06 -2.08
CA LYS A 11 -24.14 -6.29 -1.35
C LYS A 11 -23.75 -6.26 0.13
N PHE A 12 -22.66 -5.59 0.48
CA PHE A 12 -22.13 -5.50 1.84
C PHE A 12 -22.60 -4.24 2.60
N GLY A 13 -23.79 -3.73 2.27
CA GLY A 13 -24.43 -2.65 3.03
C GLY A 13 -23.70 -1.31 2.95
N GLY A 14 -23.07 -1.01 1.81
CA GLY A 14 -22.37 0.25 1.57
C GLY A 14 -20.99 0.36 2.19
N ARG A 15 -20.47 -0.71 2.83
CA ARG A 15 -19.10 -0.74 3.36
C ARG A 15 -18.07 -0.73 2.23
N HIS A 16 -16.97 -0.01 2.41
CA HIS A 16 -15.90 0.05 1.42
C HIS A 16 -15.20 -1.30 1.24
N VAL A 17 -15.03 -1.70 -0.02
CA VAL A 17 -14.36 -2.96 -0.40
C VAL A 17 -13.09 -2.67 -1.18
N LEU A 18 -12.01 -3.35 -0.79
CA LEU A 18 -10.67 -3.22 -1.34
C LEU A 18 -10.13 -4.59 -1.77
N PHE A 19 -9.36 -4.61 -2.85
CA PHE A 19 -8.66 -5.81 -3.31
C PHE A 19 -7.17 -5.64 -3.10
N LEU A 20 -6.55 -6.58 -2.40
CA LEU A 20 -5.11 -6.59 -2.15
C LEU A 20 -4.52 -7.94 -2.51
N ALA A 21 -3.38 -7.93 -3.17
CA ALA A 21 -2.66 -9.16 -3.44
C ALA A 21 -1.97 -9.67 -2.16
N LYS A 22 -2.05 -10.97 -1.92
CA LYS A 22 -1.30 -11.62 -0.85
C LYS A 22 0.18 -11.75 -1.25
N ARG A 23 1.01 -10.82 -0.79
CA ARG A 23 2.46 -10.81 -1.05
C ARG A 23 3.26 -11.42 0.10
N ARG A 24 4.33 -12.16 -0.21
CA ARG A 24 5.25 -12.73 0.79
C ARG A 24 6.45 -11.81 1.02
N ILE A 25 6.56 -11.27 2.23
CA ILE A 25 7.74 -10.51 2.68
C ILE A 25 8.77 -11.50 3.24
N LEU A 26 9.98 -11.49 2.68
CA LEU A 26 11.11 -12.22 3.27
C LEU A 26 11.80 -11.33 4.30
N SER A 27 12.41 -11.90 5.34
CA SER A 27 13.15 -11.11 6.33
C SER A 27 14.42 -10.49 5.72
N LYS A 28 14.88 -9.38 6.29
CA LYS A 28 16.18 -8.79 5.91
C LYS A 28 17.29 -9.76 6.34
N PRO A 29 18.27 -10.08 5.49
CA PRO A 29 19.41 -10.89 5.92
C PRO A 29 20.13 -10.18 7.07
N MET A 30 20.28 -10.88 8.19
CA MET A 30 20.95 -10.37 9.39
C MET A 30 22.46 -10.50 9.24
N ARG A 31 23.23 -9.62 9.89
CA ARG A 31 24.70 -9.69 9.95
C ARG A 31 25.14 -10.35 11.27
N GLY A 32 26.37 -10.87 11.33
CA GLY A 32 26.98 -11.44 12.54
C GLY A 32 26.49 -12.85 12.89
N SER A 33 26.50 -13.20 14.18
CA SER A 33 26.14 -14.55 14.67
C SER A 33 24.71 -15.00 14.34
N LYS A 34 23.82 -14.04 14.04
CA LYS A 34 22.43 -14.30 13.61
C LYS A 34 22.29 -14.49 12.09
N HIS A 35 23.39 -14.47 11.34
CA HIS A 35 23.37 -14.68 9.90
C HIS A 35 23.02 -16.13 9.58
N ARG A 36 21.84 -16.33 8.99
CA ARG A 36 21.44 -17.62 8.42
C ARG A 36 21.76 -17.62 6.92
N PRO A 37 22.70 -18.46 6.45
CA PRO A 37 23.04 -18.51 5.03
C PRO A 37 21.81 -18.95 4.23
N LEU A 38 21.41 -18.11 3.28
CA LEU A 38 20.37 -18.44 2.30
C LEU A 38 21.04 -18.98 1.04
N LYS A 39 20.47 -20.04 0.45
CA LYS A 39 20.96 -20.61 -0.82
C LYS A 39 20.85 -19.61 -1.99
N GLN A 40 19.93 -18.65 -1.92
CA GLN A 40 19.68 -17.67 -2.97
C GLN A 40 19.54 -16.27 -2.38
N LYS A 41 19.95 -15.25 -3.15
CA LYS A 41 19.75 -13.83 -2.83
C LYS A 41 18.26 -13.51 -2.69
N ARG A 42 17.92 -12.72 -1.67
CA ARG A 42 16.56 -12.18 -1.50
C ARG A 42 16.19 -11.29 -2.70
N PRO A 43 15.10 -11.57 -3.42
CA PRO A 43 14.65 -10.73 -4.52
C PRO A 43 14.08 -9.40 -4.01
N ARG A 44 14.25 -8.33 -4.80
CA ARG A 44 13.78 -6.98 -4.46
C ARG A 44 12.26 -6.91 -4.32
N SER A 45 11.52 -7.68 -5.11
CA SER A 45 10.05 -7.76 -5.05
C SER A 45 9.50 -8.33 -3.74
N ARG A 46 10.33 -9.05 -2.95
CA ARG A 46 9.95 -9.62 -1.65
C ARG A 46 10.55 -8.87 -0.47
N THR A 47 10.89 -7.59 -0.68
CA THR A 47 11.29 -6.70 0.43
C THR A 47 10.09 -6.04 1.07
N LEU A 48 10.20 -5.72 2.37
CA LEU A 48 9.13 -5.06 3.10
C LEU A 48 8.70 -3.75 2.41
N THR A 49 9.67 -2.92 2.03
CA THR A 49 9.42 -1.64 1.35
C THR A 49 8.74 -1.82 0.01
N ALA A 50 9.26 -2.71 -0.86
CA ALA A 50 8.68 -2.92 -2.19
C ALA A 50 7.25 -3.50 -2.10
N VAL A 51 6.99 -4.39 -1.14
CA VAL A 51 5.65 -4.94 -0.93
C VAL A 51 4.68 -3.86 -0.42
N HIS A 52 5.09 -2.99 0.50
CA HIS A 52 4.26 -1.87 0.94
C HIS A 52 3.97 -0.88 -0.18
N ASP A 53 4.94 -0.62 -1.07
CA ASP A 53 4.73 0.23 -2.24
C ASP A 53 3.67 -0.37 -3.16
N CYS A 54 3.80 -1.65 -3.49
CA CYS A 54 2.81 -2.33 -4.33
C CYS A 54 1.43 -2.47 -3.69
N TRP A 55 1.32 -2.57 -2.35
CA TRP A 55 0.02 -2.55 -1.69
C TRP A 55 -0.64 -1.19 -1.73
N LEU A 56 0.15 -0.12 -1.55
CA LEU A 56 -0.36 1.24 -1.60
C LEU A 56 -0.99 1.53 -2.97
N ASP A 57 -0.32 1.14 -4.07
CA ASP A 57 -0.84 1.31 -5.43
C ASP A 57 -2.15 0.53 -5.66
N GLU A 58 -2.28 -0.67 -5.08
CA GLU A 58 -3.51 -1.47 -5.17
C GLU A 58 -4.67 -0.89 -4.35
N MET A 59 -4.38 -0.34 -3.16
CA MET A 59 -5.38 0.26 -2.28
C MET A 59 -6.05 1.47 -2.93
N VAL A 60 -5.28 2.29 -3.66
CA VAL A 60 -5.78 3.56 -4.20
C VAL A 60 -6.43 3.44 -5.59
N PHE A 61 -6.48 2.23 -6.16
CA PHE A 61 -7.15 1.99 -7.44
C PHE A 61 -8.61 2.49 -7.39
N PRO A 62 -9.09 3.31 -8.35
CA PRO A 62 -8.53 3.57 -9.69
C PRO A 62 -7.55 4.75 -9.80
N ALA A 63 -7.28 5.49 -8.73
CA ALA A 63 -6.34 6.59 -8.78
C ALA A 63 -4.89 6.07 -8.77
N GLU A 64 -4.02 6.75 -9.50
CA GLU A 64 -2.59 6.50 -9.47
C GLU A 64 -1.89 7.45 -8.49
N VAL A 65 -0.79 6.99 -7.91
CA VAL A 65 0.04 7.79 -7.00
C VAL A 65 1.00 8.64 -7.82
N VAL A 66 0.72 9.94 -7.91
CA VAL A 66 1.54 10.90 -8.66
C VAL A 66 2.78 11.30 -7.88
N GLY A 67 2.69 11.32 -6.55
CA GLY A 67 3.80 11.78 -5.73
C GLY A 67 3.75 11.24 -4.31
N ARG A 68 4.93 11.16 -3.70
CA ARG A 68 5.08 10.75 -2.31
C ARG A 68 6.04 11.68 -1.59
N ARG A 69 5.60 12.23 -0.45
CA ARG A 69 6.43 13.04 0.44
C ARG A 69 6.38 12.46 1.84
N ILE A 70 7.53 12.34 2.49
CA ILE A 70 7.60 11.91 3.89
C ILE A 70 8.00 13.12 4.71
N ARG A 71 7.09 13.59 5.58
CA ARG A 71 7.40 14.65 6.54
C ARG A 71 7.82 13.99 7.85
N VAL A 72 9.02 14.29 8.32
CA VAL A 72 9.48 13.91 9.66
C VAL A 72 9.17 15.06 10.62
N LYS A 73 8.45 14.78 11.71
CA LYS A 73 8.17 15.74 12.80
C LYS A 73 9.35 15.82 13.76
N LEU A 74 9.39 16.85 14.61
CA LEU A 74 10.41 17.02 15.66
C LEU A 74 10.44 15.82 16.60
N ASP A 75 9.28 15.24 16.91
CA ASP A 75 9.15 14.02 17.72
C ASP A 75 9.65 12.73 17.01
N GLY A 76 10.25 12.84 15.81
CA GLY A 76 10.68 11.71 14.99
C GLY A 76 9.56 10.96 14.25
N LYS A 77 8.29 11.27 14.54
CA LYS A 77 7.13 10.69 13.84
C LYS A 77 7.18 11.03 12.34
N ARG A 78 6.94 10.02 11.49
CA ARG A 78 6.90 10.17 10.02
C ARG A 78 5.46 10.21 9.55
N VAL A 79 5.10 11.25 8.81
CA VAL A 79 3.81 11.38 8.13
C VAL A 79 4.03 11.19 6.64
N HIS A 80 3.43 10.14 6.08
CA HIS A 80 3.46 9.86 4.65
C HIS A 80 2.34 10.66 3.96
N LYS A 81 2.72 11.63 3.14
CA LYS A 81 1.81 12.39 2.29
C LYS A 81 1.82 11.78 0.89
N ILE A 82 0.73 11.11 0.55
CA ILE A 82 0.53 10.45 -0.74
C ILE A 82 -0.31 11.41 -1.60
N HIS A 83 0.20 11.75 -2.78
CA HIS A 83 -0.49 12.58 -3.75
C HIS A 83 -1.11 11.66 -4.81
N LEU A 84 -2.43 11.70 -4.90
CA LEU A 84 -3.20 10.95 -5.89
C LEU A 84 -3.46 11.81 -7.13
N ASP A 85 -3.69 11.15 -8.26
CA ASP A 85 -4.10 11.84 -9.48
C ASP A 85 -5.44 12.56 -9.29
N LYS A 86 -5.48 13.82 -9.73
CA LYS A 86 -6.63 14.71 -9.59
C LYS A 86 -7.78 14.31 -10.51
N SER A 87 -7.50 13.62 -11.62
CA SER A 87 -8.53 13.20 -12.57
C SER A 87 -9.58 12.26 -11.96
N GLN A 88 -9.18 11.46 -10.97
CA GLN A 88 -10.02 10.46 -10.31
C GLN A 88 -10.60 10.93 -8.96
N GLN A 89 -10.51 12.23 -8.64
CA GLN A 89 -10.90 12.78 -7.33
C GLN A 89 -12.32 12.35 -6.93
N THR A 90 -13.30 12.50 -7.81
CA THR A 90 -14.71 12.17 -7.53
C THR A 90 -14.95 10.71 -7.15
N ASN A 91 -14.15 9.78 -7.71
CA ASN A 91 -14.29 8.35 -7.47
C ASN A 91 -13.60 7.89 -6.18
N VAL A 92 -12.65 8.66 -5.65
CA VAL A 92 -11.74 8.22 -4.59
C VAL A 92 -11.92 9.03 -3.29
N GLU A 93 -12.42 10.25 -3.39
CA GLU A 93 -12.56 11.19 -2.26
C GLU A 93 -13.34 10.62 -1.07
N HIS A 94 -14.44 9.92 -1.34
CA HIS A 94 -15.27 9.29 -0.30
C HIS A 94 -14.61 8.07 0.38
N LYS A 95 -13.44 7.61 -0.09
CA LYS A 95 -12.69 6.47 0.48
C LYS A 95 -11.39 6.89 1.16
N ILE A 96 -11.01 8.17 1.12
CA ILE A 96 -9.71 8.66 1.64
C ILE A 96 -9.50 8.29 3.11
N ASP A 97 -10.53 8.48 3.94
CA ASP A 97 -10.45 8.17 5.37
C ASP A 97 -10.26 6.66 5.62
N THR A 98 -10.81 5.83 4.74
CA THR A 98 -10.64 4.37 4.81
C THR A 98 -9.23 3.93 4.42
N PHE A 99 -8.55 4.65 3.53
CA PHE A 99 -7.16 4.36 3.19
C PHE A 99 -6.16 4.82 4.25
N ALA A 100 -6.52 5.83 5.03
CA ALA A 100 -5.67 6.42 6.07
C ALA A 100 -5.74 5.66 7.41
N SER A 101 -6.84 4.96 7.67
CA SER A 101 -7.04 4.10 8.85
C SER A 101 -6.22 2.81 8.79
#